data_AF-A0A4P7UAW9-F1
#
_entry.id   AF-A0A4P7UAW9-F1
#
_cell.length_a   1.000
_cell.length_b   1.000
_cell.length_c   1.000
_cell.angle_alpha   90.00
_cell.angle_beta   90.00
_cell.angle_gamma   90.00
#
_symmetry.space_group_name_H-M   'P 1'
#
loop_
_entity.id
_entity.type
_entity.pdbx_description
1 polymer ?
#
loop_
_entity_poly.entity_id
_entity_poly.type
_entity_poly.pdbx_seq_one_letter_code
_entity_poly.pdbx_strand_id
1 'polypeptide(L)'
;METELPPTAHRSVEPTAAQFAALEQLDADRPVVMLNLVRFRDVADYSDHPDLAPDAPISGAEAYKRYGAAAQAALAEIGGSMEHFSTCGPTFIGPAGEQWDGMMTVRYPSPAAFRAMLENPAYLEAAAHRTAALADSRLIPTYA
;
A
#
# COMPACT_ATOMS: atom_id res chain seq x y z
N MET A 1 -9.23 17.00 -15.19
CA MET A 1 -9.88 17.56 -13.99
C MET A 1 -9.08 16.98 -12.85
N GLU A 2 -8.25 17.79 -12.19
CA GLU A 2 -7.44 17.30 -11.06
C GLU A 2 -8.37 16.70 -10.02
N THR A 3 -8.09 15.46 -9.62
CA THR A 3 -8.93 14.79 -8.64
C THR A 3 -8.52 15.35 -7.29
N GLU A 4 -9.38 16.17 -6.69
CA GLU A 4 -9.10 16.77 -5.39
C GLU A 4 -8.74 15.68 -4.38
N LEU A 5 -7.59 15.84 -3.72
CA LEU A 5 -7.11 14.89 -2.74
C LEU A 5 -8.17 14.76 -1.63
N PRO A 6 -8.40 13.56 -1.08
CA PRO A 6 -9.34 13.40 0.04
C PRO A 6 -8.93 14.32 1.21
N PRO A 7 -9.85 14.72 2.09
CA PRO A 7 -9.51 15.54 3.24
C PRO A 7 -8.40 14.87 4.06
N THR A 8 -7.45 15.64 4.60
CA THR A 8 -6.26 15.10 5.28
C THR A 8 -6.62 14.13 6.42
N ALA A 9 -7.72 14.39 7.13
CA ALA A 9 -8.23 13.53 8.20
C ALA A 9 -8.64 12.12 7.75
N HIS A 10 -8.84 11.90 6.45
CA HIS A 10 -9.22 10.62 5.86
C HIS A 10 -8.08 9.93 5.11
N ARG A 11 -6.91 10.58 4.97
CA ARG A 11 -5.75 10.01 4.28
C ARG A 11 -5.03 9.03 5.21
N SER A 12 -4.97 7.77 4.80
CA SER A 12 -4.22 6.73 5.50
C SER A 12 -3.19 6.14 4.56
N VAL A 13 -1.92 6.55 4.71
CA VAL A 13 -0.82 6.09 3.86
C VAL A 13 0.13 5.21 4.68
N GLU A 14 0.69 5.77 5.75
CA GLU A 14 1.53 5.03 6.69
C GLU A 14 0.72 4.55 7.91
N PRO A 15 1.04 3.36 8.46
CA PRO A 15 0.42 2.91 9.68
C PRO A 15 0.89 3.76 10.87
N THR A 16 -0.05 4.10 11.75
CA THR A 16 0.26 4.64 13.08
C THR A 16 0.87 3.54 13.96
N ALA A 17 1.59 3.94 15.02
CA ALA A 17 2.13 2.98 16.00
C ALA A 17 1.04 2.07 16.59
N ALA A 18 -0.17 2.60 16.83
CA ALA A 18 -1.30 1.81 17.33
C ALA A 18 -1.80 0.79 16.30
N GLN A 19 -1.86 1.14 15.01
CA GLN A 19 -2.22 0.20 13.94
C GLN A 19 -1.16 -0.88 13.75
N PHE A 20 0.12 -0.52 13.88
CA PHE A 20 1.21 -1.49 13.83
C PHE A 20 1.15 -2.48 15.00
N ALA A 21 0.94 -1.99 16.22
CA ALA A 21 0.76 -2.83 17.40
C ALA A 21 -0.45 -3.77 17.28
N ALA A 22 -1.52 -3.36 16.61
CA ALA A 22 -2.68 -4.21 16.37
C ALA A 22 -2.36 -5.47 15.53
N LEU A 23 -1.24 -5.52 14.80
CA LEU A 23 -0.78 -6.72 14.11
C LEU A 23 -0.43 -7.87 15.08
N GLU A 24 -0.17 -7.59 16.35
CA GLU A 24 0.04 -8.61 17.39
C GLU A 24 -1.24 -9.38 17.72
N GLN A 25 -2.41 -8.83 17.39
CA GLN A 25 -3.71 -9.47 17.63
C GLN A 25 -4.08 -10.48 16.53
N LEU A 26 -3.30 -10.55 15.45
CA LEU A 26 -3.50 -11.54 14.40
C LEU A 26 -3.10 -12.93 14.90
N ASP A 27 -3.89 -13.95 14.53
CA ASP A 27 -3.58 -15.35 14.82
C ASP A 27 -2.23 -15.74 14.18
N ALA A 28 -1.24 -16.03 15.03
CA ALA A 28 0.13 -16.29 14.60
C ALA A 28 0.29 -17.60 13.82
N ASP A 29 -0.63 -18.55 14.02
CA ASP A 29 -0.55 -19.91 13.46
C ASP A 29 -1.31 -20.04 12.13
N ARG A 30 -1.88 -18.95 11.61
CA ARG A 30 -2.67 -18.95 10.37
C ARG A 30 -2.08 -18.01 9.31
N PRO A 31 -2.09 -18.41 8.02
CA PRO A 31 -1.82 -17.49 6.93
C PRO A 31 -2.79 -16.31 6.97
N VAL A 32 -2.30 -15.13 6.61
CA VAL A 32 -3.11 -13.90 6.51
C VAL A 32 -3.14 -13.42 5.07
N VAL A 33 -4.32 -13.06 4.58
CA VAL A 33 -4.48 -12.40 3.28
C VAL A 33 -4.80 -10.94 3.53
N MET A 34 -3.95 -10.05 3.04
CA MET A 34 -4.16 -8.62 3.15
C MET A 34 -4.88 -8.11 1.91
N LEU A 35 -6.10 -7.61 2.10
CA LEU A 35 -6.77 -6.77 1.11
C LEU A 35 -6.14 -5.39 1.15
N ASN A 36 -5.63 -4.90 0.02
CA ASN A 36 -5.31 -3.48 -0.10
C ASN A 36 -6.22 -2.80 -1.10
N LEU A 37 -6.61 -1.58 -0.74
CA LEU A 37 -7.24 -0.62 -1.62
C LEU A 37 -6.32 0.59 -1.69
N VAL A 38 -6.03 1.07 -2.89
CA VAL A 38 -5.10 2.19 -3.11
C VAL A 38 -5.75 3.25 -3.98
N ARG A 39 -5.57 4.51 -3.59
CA ARG A 39 -5.90 5.68 -4.39
C ARG A 39 -4.61 6.45 -4.65
N PHE A 40 -4.29 6.68 -5.91
CA PHE A 40 -3.08 7.36 -6.33
C PHE A 40 -3.26 8.88 -6.31
N ARG A 41 -2.16 9.60 -6.17
CA ARG A 41 -2.11 11.02 -6.53
C ARG A 41 -2.01 11.16 -8.04
N ASP A 42 -2.57 12.25 -8.58
CA ASP A 42 -2.37 12.62 -9.99
C ASP A 42 -0.88 12.84 -10.29
N VAL A 43 -0.15 13.45 -9.35
CA VAL A 43 1.32 13.63 -9.37
C VAL A 43 1.89 13.11 -8.06
N ALA A 44 2.93 12.26 -8.14
CA ALA A 44 3.60 11.72 -6.96
C ALA A 44 4.30 12.82 -6.16
N ASP A 45 4.20 12.75 -4.84
CA ASP A 45 4.74 13.75 -3.93
C ASP A 45 6.00 13.22 -3.20
N TYR A 46 7.16 13.62 -3.67
CA TYR A 46 8.46 13.23 -3.10
C TYR A 46 9.00 14.27 -2.10
N SER A 47 8.17 15.19 -1.57
CA SER A 47 8.66 16.24 -0.65
C SER A 47 9.42 15.69 0.56
N ASP A 48 9.00 14.52 1.05
CA ASP A 48 9.60 13.87 2.23
C ASP A 48 10.84 13.01 1.87
N HIS A 49 11.04 12.73 0.58
CA HIS A 49 12.15 11.92 0.05
C HIS A 49 12.72 12.52 -1.24
N PRO A 50 13.29 13.74 -1.18
CA PRO A 50 13.75 14.45 -2.37
C PRO A 50 14.88 13.71 -3.11
N ASP A 51 15.69 12.92 -2.40
CA ASP A 51 16.78 12.13 -3.00
C ASP A 51 16.27 11.01 -3.94
N LEU A 52 14.99 10.62 -3.81
CA LEU A 52 14.33 9.61 -4.64
C LEU A 52 13.43 10.23 -5.73
N ALA A 53 13.36 11.56 -5.78
CA ALA A 53 12.52 12.26 -6.74
C ALA A 53 13.04 12.05 -8.17
N PRO A 54 12.16 11.76 -9.15
CA PRO A 54 12.54 11.71 -10.56
C PRO A 54 12.89 13.11 -11.10
N ASP A 55 13.69 13.15 -12.18
CA ASP A 55 14.07 14.40 -12.87
C ASP A 55 12.88 15.20 -13.42
N ALA A 56 11.75 14.52 -13.69
CA ALA A 56 10.51 15.11 -14.13
C ALA A 56 9.34 14.55 -13.31
N PRO A 57 8.26 15.34 -13.09
CA PRO A 57 7.07 14.87 -12.38
C PRO A 57 6.52 13.58 -13.01
N ILE A 58 6.22 12.60 -12.16
CA ILE A 58 5.56 11.34 -12.55
C ILE A 58 4.23 11.20 -11.82
N SER A 59 3.32 10.40 -12.37
CA SER A 59 2.06 10.08 -11.72
C SER A 59 2.25 9.23 -10.45
N GLY A 60 1.27 9.26 -9.55
CA GLY A 60 1.26 8.37 -8.39
C GLY A 60 1.29 6.89 -8.79
N ALA A 61 0.60 6.51 -9.88
CA ALA A 61 0.62 5.15 -10.39
C ALA A 61 2.02 4.70 -10.86
N GLU A 62 2.78 5.59 -11.52
CA GLU A 62 4.16 5.31 -11.92
C GLU A 62 5.10 5.18 -10.73
N ALA A 63 4.96 6.05 -9.72
CA ALA A 63 5.70 5.92 -8.46
C ALA A 63 5.37 4.59 -7.75
N TYR A 64 4.08 4.22 -7.68
CA TYR A 64 3.66 2.96 -7.07
C TYR A 64 4.23 1.74 -7.80
N LYS A 65 4.37 1.80 -9.13
CA LYS A 65 5.00 0.73 -9.91
C LYS A 65 6.48 0.53 -9.54
N ARG A 66 7.22 1.61 -9.23
CA ARG A 66 8.61 1.52 -8.75
C ARG A 66 8.69 0.80 -7.41
N TYR A 67 7.80 1.17 -6.47
CA TYR A 67 7.63 0.44 -5.20
C TYR A 67 7.29 -1.05 -5.43
N GLY A 68 6.32 -1.32 -6.30
CA GLY A 68 5.77 -2.66 -6.51
C GLY A 68 6.80 -3.71 -6.92
N ALA A 69 7.83 -3.32 -7.70
CA ALA A 69 8.90 -4.23 -8.11
C ALA A 69 9.73 -4.73 -6.92
N ALA A 70 10.14 -3.83 -6.02
CA ALA A 70 10.88 -4.18 -4.81
C ALA A 70 10.00 -4.92 -3.81
N ALA A 71 8.75 -4.49 -3.64
CA ALA A 71 7.78 -5.15 -2.77
C ALA A 71 7.51 -6.59 -3.21
N GLN A 72 7.38 -6.85 -4.51
CA GLN A 72 7.18 -8.20 -5.04
C GLN A 72 8.38 -9.11 -4.79
N ALA A 73 9.61 -8.59 -4.92
CA ALA A 73 10.82 -9.34 -4.62
C ALA A 73 10.89 -9.71 -3.12
N ALA A 74 10.72 -8.73 -2.23
CA ALA A 74 10.71 -8.95 -0.78
C ALA A 74 9.59 -9.90 -0.33
N LEU A 75 8.42 -9.82 -0.97
CA LEU A 75 7.29 -10.72 -0.72
C LEU A 75 7.64 -12.17 -1.08
N ALA A 76 8.30 -12.40 -2.22
CA ALA A 76 8.68 -13.74 -2.65
C ALA A 76 9.72 -14.38 -1.70
N GLU A 77 10.67 -13.59 -1.19
CA GLU A 77 11.71 -14.06 -0.25
C GLU A 77 11.13 -14.65 1.04
N ILE A 78 9.99 -14.12 1.50
CA ILE A 78 9.32 -14.59 2.72
C ILE A 78 8.22 -15.63 2.46
N GLY A 79 8.11 -16.14 1.22
CA GLY A 79 7.09 -17.12 0.83
C GLY A 79 5.68 -16.55 0.72
N GLY A 80 5.53 -15.23 0.58
CA GLY A 80 4.25 -14.60 0.29
C GLY A 80 3.93 -14.59 -1.21
N SER A 81 2.70 -14.21 -1.56
CA SER A 81 2.26 -14.14 -2.95
C SER A 81 1.14 -13.12 -3.15
N MET A 82 1.13 -12.44 -4.29
CA MET A 82 -0.01 -11.65 -4.73
C MET A 82 -1.02 -12.58 -5.40
N GLU A 83 -2.20 -12.72 -4.81
CA GLU A 83 -3.24 -13.63 -5.30
C GLU A 83 -4.14 -12.97 -6.34
N HIS A 84 -4.38 -11.66 -6.20
CA HIS A 84 -5.22 -10.91 -7.11
C HIS A 84 -4.77 -9.46 -7.23
N PHE A 85 -4.94 -8.89 -8.42
CA PHE A 85 -4.80 -7.47 -8.70
C PHE A 85 -5.89 -7.03 -9.68
N SER A 86 -6.49 -5.87 -9.44
CA SER A 86 -7.46 -5.27 -10.33
C SER A 86 -7.41 -3.74 -10.24
N THR A 87 -7.76 -3.09 -11.36
CA THR A 87 -8.12 -1.67 -11.37
C THR A 87 -9.57 -1.52 -10.93
N CYS A 88 -9.85 -0.49 -10.13
CA CYS A 88 -11.19 -0.22 -9.65
C CYS A 88 -11.95 0.74 -10.58
N GLY A 89 -13.25 0.50 -10.75
CA GLY A 89 -14.17 1.48 -11.33
C GLY A 89 -14.72 2.44 -10.26
N PRO A 90 -15.68 3.29 -10.62
CA PRO A 90 -16.36 4.15 -9.65
C PRO A 90 -17.02 3.34 -8.53
N THR A 91 -16.94 3.83 -7.30
CA THR A 91 -17.63 3.24 -6.15
C THR A 91 -19.14 3.29 -6.35
N PHE A 92 -19.77 2.12 -6.46
CA PHE A 92 -21.22 2.03 -6.68
C PHE A 92 -22.02 2.25 -5.38
N ILE A 93 -21.53 1.72 -4.26
CA ILE A 93 -22.10 1.90 -2.91
C ILE A 93 -20.95 2.25 -1.97
N GLY A 94 -21.00 3.44 -1.37
CA GLY A 94 -20.01 3.93 -0.43
C GLY A 94 -20.27 5.39 -0.08
N PRO A 95 -19.53 5.96 0.90
CA PRO A 95 -19.59 7.38 1.19
C PRO A 95 -19.25 8.23 -0.03
N ALA A 96 -19.79 9.44 -0.09
CA ALA A 96 -19.43 10.39 -1.14
C ALA A 96 -17.92 10.66 -1.10
N GLY A 97 -17.26 10.56 -2.26
CA GLY A 97 -15.82 10.78 -2.40
C GLY A 97 -14.95 9.57 -2.10
N GLU A 98 -15.51 8.44 -1.63
CA GLU A 98 -14.77 7.19 -1.52
C GLU A 98 -14.52 6.62 -2.92
N GLN A 99 -13.25 6.49 -3.29
CA GLN A 99 -12.80 6.02 -4.59
C GLN A 99 -11.47 5.30 -4.42
N TRP A 100 -11.26 4.29 -5.25
CA TRP A 100 -10.04 3.50 -5.29
C TRP A 100 -9.62 3.35 -6.75
N ASP A 101 -8.32 3.33 -7.01
CA ASP A 101 -7.76 3.12 -8.34
C ASP A 101 -7.31 1.67 -8.53
N GLY A 102 -6.89 1.03 -7.44
CA GLY A 102 -6.44 -0.36 -7.45
C GLY A 102 -6.91 -1.13 -6.22
N MET A 103 -7.10 -2.43 -6.43
CA MET A 103 -7.33 -3.43 -5.39
C MET A 103 -6.41 -4.61 -5.60
N MET A 104 -5.84 -5.12 -4.52
CA MET A 104 -5.12 -6.39 -4.54
C MET A 104 -5.34 -7.21 -3.28
N THR A 105 -5.06 -8.50 -3.39
CA THR A 105 -4.94 -9.40 -2.24
C THR A 105 -3.55 -10.01 -2.22
N VAL A 106 -2.86 -9.91 -1.09
CA VAL A 106 -1.54 -10.54 -0.89
C VAL A 106 -1.61 -11.49 0.28
N ARG A 107 -1.24 -12.74 0.04
CA ARG A 107 -1.10 -13.78 1.04
C ARG A 107 0.29 -13.75 1.65
N TYR A 108 0.33 -13.83 2.96
CA TYR A 108 1.52 -14.09 3.76
C TYR A 108 1.36 -15.44 4.49
N PRO A 109 2.44 -16.23 4.63
CA PRO A 109 2.36 -17.53 5.31
C PRO A 109 2.06 -17.40 6.81
N SER A 110 2.39 -16.26 7.43
CA SER A 110 2.02 -15.91 8.80
C SER A 110 2.07 -14.39 9.02
N PRO A 111 1.46 -13.85 10.10
CA PRO A 111 1.65 -12.46 10.51
C PRO A 111 3.12 -12.10 10.78
N ALA A 112 3.92 -13.05 11.25
CA ALA A 112 5.35 -12.85 11.46
C ALA A 112 6.10 -12.62 10.13
N ALA A 113 5.75 -13.34 9.07
CA ALA A 113 6.32 -13.12 7.74
C ALA A 113 5.97 -11.72 7.21
N PHE A 114 4.72 -11.29 7.36
CA PHE A 114 4.32 -9.92 7.01
C PHE A 114 5.18 -8.86 7.74
N ARG A 115 5.38 -9.01 9.05
CA ARG A 115 6.24 -8.10 9.83
C ARG A 115 7.70 -8.11 9.33
N ALA A 116 8.25 -9.29 9.05
CA ALA A 116 9.61 -9.42 8.51
C ALA A 116 9.80 -8.68 7.18
N MET A 117 8.77 -8.64 6.32
CA MET A 117 8.81 -7.84 5.09
C MET A 117 8.85 -6.35 5.37
N LEU A 118 8.11 -5.86 6.37
CA LEU A 118 8.12 -4.44 6.75
C LEU A 118 9.46 -3.98 7.32
N GLU A 119 10.26 -4.91 7.85
CA GLU A 119 11.61 -4.66 8.38
C GLU A 119 12.71 -4.85 7.32
N ASN A 120 12.38 -5.34 6.11
CA ASN A 120 13.36 -5.58 5.06
C ASN A 120 13.92 -4.23 4.55
N PRO A 121 15.25 -4.01 4.56
CA PRO A 121 15.85 -2.75 4.12
C PRO A 121 15.50 -2.36 2.67
N ALA A 122 15.48 -3.31 1.75
CA ALA A 122 15.14 -3.05 0.35
C ALA A 122 13.65 -2.70 0.20
N TYR A 123 12.78 -3.28 1.03
CA TYR A 123 11.37 -2.88 1.10
C TYR A 123 11.23 -1.45 1.64
N LEU A 124 11.92 -1.12 2.74
CA LEU A 124 11.88 0.19 3.38
C LEU A 124 12.38 1.29 2.44
N GLU A 125 13.45 1.06 1.71
CA GLU A 125 13.97 2.01 0.72
C GLU A 125 12.93 2.27 -0.38
N ALA A 126 12.27 1.21 -0.86
CA ALA A 126 11.23 1.34 -1.87
C ALA A 126 9.90 1.89 -1.33
N ALA A 127 9.64 1.80 -0.02
CA ALA A 127 8.40 2.25 0.60
C ALA A 127 8.17 3.76 0.43
N ALA A 128 9.24 4.56 0.33
CA ALA A 128 9.15 5.98 0.02
C ALA A 128 8.41 6.25 -1.31
N HIS A 129 8.59 5.40 -2.33
CA HIS A 129 7.84 5.50 -3.58
C HIS A 129 6.34 5.23 -3.38
N ARG A 130 5.96 4.34 -2.46
CA ARG A 130 4.57 4.09 -2.08
C ARG A 130 3.99 5.31 -1.37
N THR A 131 4.71 5.88 -0.41
CA THR A 131 4.27 7.08 0.32
C THR A 131 4.03 8.25 -0.64
N ALA A 132 4.96 8.47 -1.57
CA ALA A 132 4.84 9.49 -2.62
C ALA A 132 3.66 9.24 -3.57
N ALA A 133 3.37 7.98 -3.86
CA ALA A 133 2.32 7.59 -4.80
C ALA A 133 0.89 7.80 -4.29
N LEU A 134 0.64 7.56 -3.01
CA LEU A 134 -0.72 7.32 -2.50
C LEU A 134 -1.41 8.55 -1.90
N ALA A 135 -2.56 8.91 -2.45
CA ALA A 135 -3.46 9.89 -1.85
C ALA A 135 -4.22 9.30 -0.65
N ASP A 136 -4.58 8.02 -0.70
CA ASP A 136 -5.21 7.27 0.38
C ASP A 136 -5.01 5.76 0.20
N SER A 137 -5.14 4.98 1.27
CA SER A 137 -5.12 3.52 1.20
C SER A 137 -5.85 2.83 2.35
N ARG A 138 -6.25 1.58 2.13
CA ARG A 138 -6.67 0.64 3.18
C ARG A 138 -5.81 -0.61 3.08
N LEU A 139 -5.44 -1.15 4.23
CA LEU A 139 -4.77 -2.43 4.36
C LEU A 139 -5.53 -3.22 5.43
N ILE A 140 -6.21 -4.29 5.02
CA ILE A 140 -7.17 -4.99 5.87
C ILE A 140 -6.80 -6.47 5.89
N PRO A 141 -6.49 -7.05 7.06
CA PRO A 141 -6.33 -8.48 7.18
C PRO A 141 -7.69 -9.17 6.96
N THR A 142 -7.68 -10.22 6.15
CA THR A 142 -8.85 -11.03 5.83
C THR A 142 -8.57 -12.48 6.16
N TYR A 143 -9.63 -13.20 6.52
CA TYR A 143 -9.59 -14.61 6.89
C TYR A 143 -10.63 -15.36 6.07
N ALA A 144 -10.28 -16.59 5.68
CA ALA A 144 -11.24 -17.58 5.22
C ALA A 144 -11.75 -18.41 6.40
#